data_AF-A0A2W6C0H4-F1
#
_entry.id   AF-A0A2W6C0H4-F1
#
_cell.length_a   1.000
_cell.length_b   1.000
_cell.length_c   1.000
_cell.angle_alpha   90.00
_cell.angle_beta   90.00
_cell.angle_gamma   90.00
#
_symmetry.space_group_name_H-M   'P 1'
#
loop_
_entity.id
_entity.type
_entity.pdbx_description
1 polymer ?
#
loop_
_entity_poly.entity_id
_entity_poly.type
_entity_poly.pdbx_seq_one_letter_code
_entity_poly.pdbx_strand_id
1 'polypeptide(L)'
;QLKRQHIDPDPANDQRSLFELDVDAVLAQAARLRRQLATEVDDKDPQRSATTKRRQWRAYQDLTDQLTDVADGVVAAGLRLGGKPGKALREAYENLHIAIEHAYPGPDGEPDSSMLDGILDAGLTPTVDTDYARWKPLHWILAVPDVMERGGFDAIIGNPPFLGGQKLTGTMGANARDWFVHALADGKKGSADLVGYFFLRAMSLLIGQGNLGLVATNTIAQGDTREVGLDRMVADGFTIVRAIQSRSWPAASANLEYATVWGSLRAIPASVPRVADEVVVERISTLLEPAGRVGGTPMRLVENARTAFFGCYVLGMGFVLEFEEAATWTEADSRNAEVLFPYLNGEDLNSRPDASPSRSVIDFNDRSEIEAKDYHLPYTRVFECVKPERLKVKIAFRRDRWWQYAARAPKLRKAIAGLDEVLVIALVSKTVMAMRVSTKQVFSHKLGVFATDSFSDQAVLSSSLHQTWAIKYGSTMRSDVNYSPSDVFSTFPRPELNERLAEVGRTLDTDRREIMLRRDLGLTKLYNLVNYPGIADSADADVARMREIHVELDQAVMDAYGWGGVPLEHGFHTYRQMLRWTVSPTARVEILDLLLEENHRRAATQGDAPPPVDTDDEVDEE
;
A
#
# COMPACT_ATOMS: atom_id res chain seq x y z
N GLN A 1 9.26 -20.69 26.17
CA GLN A 1 10.41 -21.09 25.32
C GLN A 1 11.41 -21.92 26.10
N LEU A 2 12.26 -21.35 26.98
CA LEU A 2 13.28 -22.10 27.74
C LEU A 2 12.75 -23.36 28.47
N LYS A 3 11.71 -23.23 29.30
CA LYS A 3 11.12 -24.35 30.05
C LYS A 3 10.61 -25.49 29.18
N ARG A 4 10.19 -25.17 27.95
CA ARG A 4 9.61 -26.11 26.99
C ARG A 4 10.59 -26.50 25.89
N GLN A 5 11.79 -25.90 25.90
CA GLN A 5 12.83 -26.11 24.89
C GLN A 5 12.31 -25.96 23.45
N HIS A 6 11.37 -25.03 23.24
CA HIS A 6 10.67 -24.84 21.96
C HIS A 6 10.39 -23.36 21.70
N ILE A 7 10.40 -22.94 20.43
CA ILE A 7 10.17 -21.52 20.05
C ILE A 7 8.71 -21.07 20.24
N ASP A 8 7.77 -21.98 19.98
CA ASP A 8 6.32 -21.82 20.20
C ASP A 8 5.83 -22.84 21.25
N PRO A 9 5.55 -22.45 22.50
CA PRO A 9 5.30 -23.40 23.58
C PRO A 9 3.89 -24.03 23.57
N ASP A 10 2.92 -23.50 22.81
CA ASP A 10 1.53 -23.97 22.86
C ASP A 10 1.34 -25.39 22.30
N PRO A 11 1.96 -25.78 21.16
CA PRO A 11 1.92 -27.16 20.66
C PRO A 11 2.68 -28.17 21.54
N ALA A 12 3.50 -27.72 22.50
CA ALA A 12 4.37 -28.57 23.31
C ALA A 12 3.68 -29.10 24.59
N ASN A 13 2.37 -28.94 24.73
CA ASN A 13 1.63 -29.32 25.95
C ASN A 13 1.67 -30.82 26.28
N ASP A 14 1.91 -31.70 25.30
CA ASP A 14 1.98 -33.16 25.50
C ASP A 14 3.38 -33.69 25.88
N GLN A 15 4.43 -32.87 25.81
CA GLN A 15 5.80 -33.32 26.07
C GLN A 15 6.35 -32.66 27.35
N ARG A 16 6.24 -33.38 28.47
CA ARG A 16 6.92 -33.02 29.72
C ARG A 16 8.37 -33.49 29.62
N SER A 17 9.28 -32.52 29.48
CA SER A 17 10.71 -32.72 29.65
C SER A 17 11.00 -33.32 31.04
N LEU A 18 11.76 -34.43 31.11
CA LEU A 18 12.25 -35.02 32.38
C LEU A 18 13.42 -34.21 32.96
N PHE A 19 13.95 -33.27 32.18
CA PHE A 19 14.98 -32.32 32.59
C PHE A 19 14.38 -31.18 33.42
N GLU A 20 14.51 -31.28 34.75
CA GLU A 20 14.15 -30.23 35.72
C GLU A 20 15.31 -29.23 35.88
N LEU A 21 15.53 -28.39 34.88
CA LEU A 21 16.30 -27.17 35.14
C LEU A 21 15.43 -26.21 35.93
N ASP A 22 15.91 -25.70 37.08
CA ASP A 22 15.22 -24.65 37.84
C ASP A 22 15.39 -23.29 37.15
N VAL A 23 14.80 -23.17 35.95
CA VAL A 23 14.83 -21.98 35.11
C VAL A 23 14.36 -20.76 35.91
N ASP A 24 13.34 -20.93 36.77
CA ASP A 24 12.78 -19.84 37.54
C ASP A 24 13.74 -19.33 38.62
N ALA A 25 14.37 -20.22 39.39
CA ALA A 25 15.34 -19.79 40.41
C ALA A 25 16.57 -19.13 39.77
N VAL A 26 17.08 -19.70 38.67
CA VAL A 26 18.22 -19.12 37.95
C VAL A 26 17.86 -17.72 37.42
N LEU A 27 16.70 -17.55 36.78
CA LEU A 27 16.25 -16.24 36.30
C LEU A 27 16.00 -15.24 37.44
N ALA A 28 15.46 -15.67 38.57
CA ALA A 28 15.25 -14.81 39.73
C ALA A 28 16.57 -14.31 40.32
N GLN A 29 17.57 -15.18 40.41
CA GLN A 29 18.91 -14.82 40.86
C GLN A 29 19.62 -13.92 39.84
N ALA A 30 19.48 -14.21 38.55
CA ALA A 30 20.01 -13.40 37.45
C ALA A 30 19.40 -11.99 37.47
N ALA A 31 18.09 -11.85 37.67
CA ALA A 31 17.41 -10.56 37.82
C ALA A 31 17.93 -9.79 39.04
N ARG A 32 18.17 -10.44 40.19
CA ARG A 32 18.77 -9.80 41.36
C ARG A 32 20.18 -9.26 41.06
N LEU A 33 21.02 -10.06 40.40
CA LEU A 33 22.36 -9.63 40.00
C LEU A 33 22.31 -8.46 38.99
N ARG A 34 21.39 -8.50 38.02
CA ARG A 34 21.20 -7.38 37.08
C ARG A 34 20.81 -6.08 37.76
N ARG A 35 19.88 -6.11 38.72
CA ARG A 35 19.50 -4.91 39.48
C ARG A 35 20.69 -4.32 40.24
N GLN A 36 21.57 -5.16 40.80
CA GLN A 36 22.81 -4.70 41.43
C GLN A 36 23.78 -4.08 40.42
N LEU A 37 23.96 -4.73 39.27
CA LEU A 37 24.82 -4.23 38.19
C LEU A 37 24.35 -2.88 37.65
N ALA A 38 23.03 -2.67 37.54
CA ALA A 38 22.41 -1.46 37.00
C ALA A 38 22.55 -0.21 37.89
N THR A 39 22.96 -0.34 39.15
CA THR A 39 23.24 0.82 40.02
C THR A 39 24.36 1.69 39.45
N GLU A 40 24.61 2.89 39.98
CA GLU A 40 25.80 3.65 39.60
C GLU A 40 27.08 3.04 40.18
N VAL A 41 28.21 3.23 39.50
CA VAL A 41 29.53 2.85 40.03
C VAL A 41 29.93 3.87 41.10
N ASP A 42 30.30 3.36 42.27
CA ASP A 42 30.79 4.17 43.38
C ASP A 42 31.98 3.47 44.02
N ASP A 43 33.19 3.93 43.73
CA ASP A 43 34.42 3.32 44.23
C ASP A 43 34.67 3.56 45.73
N LYS A 44 33.86 4.40 46.38
CA LYS A 44 33.86 4.54 47.85
C LYS A 44 32.97 3.51 48.53
N ASP A 45 32.15 2.80 47.77
CA ASP A 45 31.30 1.72 48.23
C ASP A 45 31.87 0.37 47.74
N PRO A 46 32.38 -0.48 48.65
CA PRO A 46 32.93 -1.78 48.28
C PRO A 46 31.96 -2.66 47.47
N GLN A 47 30.65 -2.47 47.60
CA GLN A 47 29.62 -3.24 46.89
C GLN A 47 29.31 -2.67 45.50
N ARG A 48 29.63 -1.40 45.21
CA ARG A 48 29.37 -0.71 43.93
C ARG A 48 30.62 -0.30 43.16
N SER A 49 31.81 -0.60 43.68
CA SER A 49 33.08 -0.37 42.98
C SER A 49 33.13 -1.06 41.62
N ALA A 50 33.91 -0.50 40.68
CA ALA A 50 34.07 -1.08 39.34
C ALA A 50 34.54 -2.55 39.37
N THR A 51 35.40 -2.90 40.33
CA THR A 51 35.91 -4.26 40.52
C THR A 51 34.80 -5.22 40.94
N THR A 52 33.96 -4.81 41.90
CA THR A 52 32.83 -5.63 42.37
C THR A 52 31.82 -5.85 41.26
N LYS A 53 31.52 -4.82 40.44
CA LYS A 53 30.62 -4.97 39.30
C LYS A 53 31.15 -5.92 38.23
N ARG A 54 32.45 -5.87 37.92
CA ARG A 54 33.07 -6.86 37.01
C ARG A 54 32.96 -8.29 37.55
N ARG A 55 33.11 -8.48 38.87
CA ARG A 55 32.91 -9.79 39.49
C ARG A 55 31.45 -10.24 39.43
N GLN A 56 30.50 -9.34 39.71
CA GLN A 56 29.07 -9.62 39.57
C GLN A 56 28.69 -9.95 38.13
N TRP A 57 29.30 -9.28 37.14
CA TRP A 57 29.08 -9.59 35.72
C TRP A 57 29.57 -11.00 35.35
N ARG A 58 30.75 -11.41 35.83
CA ARG A 58 31.22 -12.79 35.62
C ARG A 58 30.31 -13.81 36.29
N ALA A 59 29.96 -13.58 37.56
CA ALA A 59 29.02 -14.45 38.28
C ALA A 59 27.65 -14.53 37.60
N TYR A 60 27.23 -13.47 36.92
CA TYR A 60 26.01 -13.46 36.11
C TYR A 60 26.16 -14.32 34.84
N GLN A 61 27.30 -14.22 34.15
CA GLN A 61 27.60 -15.06 32.99
C GLN A 61 27.61 -16.54 33.42
N ASP A 62 28.43 -16.89 34.40
CA ASP A 62 28.52 -18.26 34.94
C ASP A 62 27.15 -18.84 35.35
N LEU A 63 26.28 -18.01 35.95
CA LEU A 63 24.92 -18.39 36.35
C LEU A 63 23.99 -18.68 35.16
N THR A 64 24.18 -17.98 34.04
CA THR A 64 23.29 -18.04 32.87
C THR A 64 23.86 -18.85 31.71
N ASP A 65 25.11 -19.32 31.79
CA ASP A 65 25.80 -20.03 30.73
C ASP A 65 25.02 -21.28 30.26
N GLN A 66 24.63 -22.16 31.18
CA GLN A 66 23.84 -23.35 30.84
C GLN A 66 22.50 -22.99 30.17
N LEU A 67 21.81 -21.95 30.67
CA LEU A 67 20.57 -21.49 30.05
C LEU A 67 20.79 -20.88 28.67
N THR A 68 21.96 -20.29 28.44
CA THR A 68 22.35 -19.72 27.15
C THR A 68 22.53 -20.82 26.12
N ASP A 69 23.20 -21.93 26.48
CA ASP A 69 23.36 -23.08 25.60
C ASP A 69 22.01 -23.70 25.21
N VAL A 70 21.10 -23.85 26.19
CA VAL A 70 19.73 -24.32 25.92
C VAL A 70 18.99 -23.36 25.01
N ALA A 71 19.06 -22.05 25.26
CA ALA A 71 18.38 -21.04 24.46
C ALA A 71 18.92 -20.98 23.02
N ASP A 72 20.24 -21.08 22.85
CA ASP A 72 20.89 -21.20 21.55
C ASP A 72 20.44 -22.48 20.85
N GLY A 73 20.30 -23.60 21.56
CA GLY A 73 19.77 -24.86 21.03
C GLY A 73 18.36 -24.72 20.49
N VAL A 74 17.47 -24.01 21.19
CA VAL A 74 16.09 -23.74 20.75
C VAL A 74 16.07 -22.96 19.43
N VAL A 75 16.93 -21.95 19.31
CA VAL A 75 17.07 -21.19 18.06
C VAL A 75 17.70 -22.05 16.98
N ALA A 76 18.77 -22.78 17.27
CA ALA A 76 19.50 -23.61 16.30
C ALA A 76 18.60 -24.68 15.66
N ALA A 77 17.85 -25.43 16.48
CA ALA A 77 16.96 -26.48 16.02
C ALA A 77 15.87 -25.95 15.08
N GLY A 78 15.30 -24.78 15.41
CA GLY A 78 14.21 -24.19 14.64
C GLY A 78 14.67 -23.38 13.43
N LEU A 79 15.73 -22.57 13.57
CA LEU A 79 16.25 -21.66 12.55
C LEU A 79 16.65 -22.42 11.29
N ARG A 80 17.26 -23.60 11.45
CA ARG A 80 17.63 -24.47 10.33
C ARG A 80 16.46 -24.82 9.43
N LEU A 81 15.26 -24.94 10.00
CA LEU A 81 14.02 -25.30 9.29
C LEU A 81 13.14 -24.07 8.99
N GLY A 82 13.65 -22.86 9.25
CA GLY A 82 12.90 -21.61 9.09
C GLY A 82 11.68 -21.50 10.01
N GLY A 83 11.61 -22.29 11.09
CA GLY A 83 10.51 -22.22 12.06
C GLY A 83 9.14 -22.63 11.50
N LYS A 84 9.10 -23.24 10.31
CA LYS A 84 7.85 -23.64 9.67
C LYS A 84 7.17 -24.77 10.45
N PRO A 85 5.91 -24.60 10.92
CA PRO A 85 5.20 -25.66 11.62
C PRO A 85 5.06 -26.92 10.76
N GLY A 86 5.32 -28.08 11.36
CA GLY A 86 5.25 -29.36 10.67
C GLY A 86 5.96 -30.50 11.38
N LYS A 87 5.94 -31.68 10.77
CA LYS A 87 6.58 -32.90 11.31
C LYS A 87 8.09 -32.71 11.53
N ALA A 88 8.80 -32.15 10.56
CA ALA A 88 10.25 -31.93 10.65
C ALA A 88 10.66 -31.00 11.81
N LEU A 89 9.88 -29.95 12.07
CA LEU A 89 10.15 -29.03 13.17
C LEU A 89 9.94 -29.71 14.54
N ARG A 90 8.89 -30.52 14.68
CA ARG A 90 8.64 -31.31 15.89
C ARG A 90 9.77 -32.31 16.16
N GLU A 91 10.18 -33.07 15.14
CA GLU A 91 11.31 -34.00 15.23
C GLU A 91 12.61 -33.28 15.62
N ALA A 92 12.85 -32.07 15.11
CA ALA A 92 14.03 -31.28 15.47
C ALA A 92 14.04 -30.89 16.96
N TYR A 93 12.89 -30.50 17.52
CA TYR A 93 12.77 -30.17 18.94
C TYR A 93 12.79 -31.41 19.85
N GLU A 94 12.26 -32.55 19.41
CA GLU A 94 12.41 -33.84 20.11
C GLU A 94 13.89 -34.25 20.21
N ASN A 95 14.65 -34.09 19.12
CA ASN A 95 16.09 -34.34 19.13
C ASN A 95 16.84 -33.35 20.03
N LEU A 96 16.43 -32.07 20.05
CA LEU A 96 17.01 -31.08 20.95
C LEU A 96 16.80 -31.48 22.41
N HIS A 97 15.61 -31.98 22.76
CA HIS A 97 15.31 -32.41 24.12
C HIS A 97 16.26 -33.53 24.58
N ILE A 98 16.46 -34.56 23.75
CA ILE A 98 17.42 -35.65 24.01
C ILE A 98 18.85 -35.11 24.14
N ALA A 99 19.24 -34.17 23.27
CA ALA A 99 20.58 -33.58 23.30
C ALA A 99 20.85 -32.80 24.60
N ILE A 100 19.85 -32.07 25.11
CA ILE A 100 19.95 -31.34 26.38
C ILE A 100 20.08 -32.30 27.56
N GLU A 101 19.31 -33.40 27.58
CA GLU A 101 19.39 -34.41 28.64
C GLU A 101 20.77 -35.08 28.71
N HIS A 102 21.41 -35.33 27.57
CA HIS A 102 22.78 -35.87 27.53
C HIS A 102 23.84 -34.83 27.91
N ALA A 103 23.68 -33.57 27.50
CA ALA A 103 24.65 -32.51 27.80
C ALA A 103 24.68 -32.16 29.29
N TYR A 104 23.52 -32.27 29.96
CA TYR A 104 23.36 -31.93 31.37
C TYR A 104 22.62 -33.05 32.10
N PRO A 105 23.25 -34.20 32.35
CA PRO A 105 22.58 -35.29 33.04
C PRO A 105 22.39 -34.96 34.52
N GLY A 106 21.58 -35.78 35.20
CA GLY A 106 21.44 -35.72 36.66
C GLY A 106 22.74 -36.05 37.41
N PRO A 107 22.73 -36.02 38.75
CA PRO A 107 23.93 -36.08 39.61
C PRO A 107 24.89 -37.24 39.36
N ASP A 108 24.40 -38.34 38.79
CA ASP A 108 25.13 -39.60 38.59
C ASP A 108 25.50 -39.88 37.11
N GLY A 109 25.20 -38.97 36.17
CA GLY A 109 25.51 -39.13 34.74
C GLY A 109 26.77 -38.39 34.30
N GLU A 110 27.47 -38.95 33.30
CA GLU A 110 28.59 -38.26 32.65
C GLU A 110 28.06 -37.30 31.57
N PRO A 111 28.39 -35.99 31.63
CA PRO A 111 27.89 -35.02 30.65
C PRO A 111 28.52 -35.24 29.27
N ASP A 112 27.67 -35.32 28.24
CA ASP A 112 28.07 -35.41 26.84
C ASP A 112 27.35 -34.34 26.00
N SER A 113 28.06 -33.25 25.70
CA SER A 113 27.54 -32.15 24.89
C SER A 113 27.57 -32.42 23.39
N SER A 114 28.14 -33.55 22.92
CA SER A 114 28.44 -33.77 21.50
C SER A 114 27.23 -33.61 20.59
N MET A 115 26.06 -34.10 21.02
CA MET A 115 24.82 -33.97 20.25
C MET A 115 24.30 -32.53 20.22
N LEU A 116 24.38 -31.82 21.36
CA LEU A 116 23.96 -30.42 21.47
C LEU A 116 24.88 -29.53 20.63
N ASP A 117 26.20 -29.72 20.73
CA ASP A 117 27.21 -29.02 19.93
C ASP A 117 26.97 -29.21 18.43
N GLY A 118 26.59 -30.41 18.01
CA GLY A 118 26.20 -30.71 16.62
C GLY A 118 24.94 -29.97 16.16
N ILE A 119 23.91 -29.85 17.02
CA ILE A 119 22.70 -29.08 16.74
C ILE A 119 23.05 -27.59 16.61
N LEU A 120 23.84 -27.07 17.55
CA LEU A 120 24.30 -25.69 17.59
C LEU A 120 25.10 -25.32 16.34
N ASP A 121 26.06 -26.15 15.96
CA ASP A 121 26.89 -25.93 14.76
C ASP A 121 26.03 -25.94 13.48
N ALA A 122 25.18 -26.95 13.32
CA ALA A 122 24.33 -27.08 12.13
C ALA A 122 23.26 -25.99 12.01
N GLY A 123 22.74 -25.51 13.14
CA GLY A 123 21.63 -24.55 13.18
C GLY A 123 22.05 -23.09 13.19
N LEU A 124 23.20 -22.78 13.80
CA LEU A 124 23.70 -21.40 13.93
C LEU A 124 24.78 -21.05 12.92
N THR A 125 25.29 -21.99 12.12
CA THR A 125 26.14 -21.65 10.98
C THR A 125 25.31 -20.96 9.88
N PRO A 126 25.71 -19.77 9.41
CA PRO A 126 25.03 -19.10 8.30
C PRO A 126 25.03 -19.95 7.02
N THR A 127 23.89 -19.99 6.32
CA THR A 127 23.76 -20.74 5.06
C THR A 127 24.22 -19.93 3.83
N VAL A 128 24.77 -18.75 4.06
CA VAL A 128 25.20 -17.77 3.06
C VAL A 128 26.55 -17.21 3.48
N ASP A 129 27.30 -16.69 2.51
CA ASP A 129 28.60 -16.07 2.77
C ASP A 129 28.41 -14.76 3.56
N THR A 130 29.08 -14.66 4.70
CA THR A 130 28.98 -13.54 5.64
C THR A 130 30.23 -13.45 6.50
N ASP A 131 30.51 -12.26 7.05
CA ASP A 131 31.69 -11.99 7.88
C ASP A 131 31.68 -12.75 9.23
N TYR A 132 30.57 -13.44 9.55
CA TYR A 132 30.38 -14.16 10.80
C TYR A 132 30.44 -15.67 10.59
N ALA A 133 31.29 -16.36 11.35
CA ALA A 133 31.35 -17.82 11.35
C ALA A 133 30.08 -18.48 11.93
N ARG A 134 29.36 -17.79 12.82
CA ARG A 134 28.19 -18.30 13.53
C ARG A 134 27.24 -17.18 13.91
N TRP A 135 25.93 -17.40 13.74
CA TRP A 135 24.88 -16.55 14.31
C TRP A 135 24.99 -16.53 15.83
N LYS A 136 24.85 -15.34 16.42
CA LYS A 136 24.88 -15.15 17.88
C LYS A 136 23.51 -14.64 18.35
N PRO A 137 22.59 -15.54 18.72
CA PRO A 137 21.27 -15.15 19.21
C PRO A 137 21.39 -14.28 20.46
N LEU A 138 20.48 -13.30 20.58
CA LEU A 138 20.31 -12.53 21.80
C LEU A 138 19.02 -12.96 22.50
N HIS A 139 19.16 -13.55 23.67
CA HIS A 139 18.03 -14.04 24.47
C HIS A 139 17.62 -13.00 25.50
N TRP A 140 16.60 -12.20 25.23
CA TRP A 140 16.21 -11.08 26.12
C TRP A 140 15.94 -11.50 27.56
N ILE A 141 15.35 -12.68 27.78
CA ILE A 141 15.09 -13.26 29.10
C ILE A 141 16.38 -13.52 29.89
N LEU A 142 17.50 -13.78 29.21
CA LEU A 142 18.84 -13.96 29.80
C LEU A 142 19.71 -12.71 29.68
N ALA A 143 19.39 -11.78 28.79
CA ALA A 143 20.15 -10.54 28.66
C ALA A 143 19.71 -9.54 29.72
N VAL A 144 18.41 -9.36 29.91
CA VAL A 144 17.79 -8.39 30.84
C VAL A 144 16.61 -9.03 31.60
N PRO A 145 16.86 -10.07 32.41
CA PRO A 145 15.81 -10.78 33.16
C PRO A 145 15.00 -9.85 34.07
N ASP A 146 15.61 -8.80 34.61
CA ASP A 146 14.96 -7.77 35.44
C ASP A 146 13.98 -6.87 34.68
N VAL A 147 14.10 -6.80 33.35
CA VAL A 147 13.12 -6.15 32.47
C VAL A 147 12.03 -7.16 32.08
N MET A 148 12.44 -8.36 31.67
CA MET A 148 11.51 -9.36 31.18
C MET A 148 10.58 -9.91 32.26
N GLU A 149 10.99 -9.96 33.53
CA GLU A 149 10.11 -10.31 34.67
C GLU A 149 8.92 -9.36 34.82
N ARG A 150 9.03 -8.11 34.32
CA ARG A 150 7.96 -7.09 34.34
C ARG A 150 7.06 -7.17 33.11
N GLY A 151 7.28 -8.16 32.25
CA GLY A 151 6.54 -8.38 31.01
C GLY A 151 7.19 -7.77 29.76
N GLY A 152 8.30 -7.02 29.88
CA GLY A 152 8.98 -6.41 28.74
C GLY A 152 9.47 -4.98 28.97
N PHE A 153 9.71 -4.26 27.88
CA PHE A 153 10.21 -2.88 27.89
C PHE A 153 9.06 -1.87 27.97
N ASP A 154 9.25 -0.81 28.76
CA ASP A 154 8.34 0.36 28.83
C ASP A 154 8.34 1.16 27.51
N ALA A 155 9.50 1.24 26.86
CA ALA A 155 9.64 1.89 25.56
C ALA A 155 10.78 1.27 24.74
N ILE A 156 10.59 1.18 23.43
CA ILE A 156 11.64 0.80 22.48
C ILE A 156 11.79 1.91 21.43
N ILE A 157 13.01 2.44 21.33
CA ILE A 157 13.38 3.47 20.38
C ILE A 157 14.60 3.05 19.58
N GLY A 158 14.69 3.45 18.32
CA GLY A 158 15.86 3.13 17.50
C GLY A 158 15.70 3.36 16.01
N ASN A 159 16.77 3.04 15.30
CA ASN A 159 16.84 3.05 13.84
C ASN A 159 17.27 1.65 13.38
N PRO A 160 16.33 0.72 13.17
CA PRO A 160 16.61 -0.61 12.67
C PRO A 160 17.31 -0.58 11.29
N PRO A 161 18.05 -1.64 10.92
CA PRO A 161 18.73 -1.70 9.63
C PRO A 161 17.74 -1.78 8.46
N PHE A 162 18.08 -1.11 7.36
CA PHE A 162 17.27 -1.08 6.14
C PHE A 162 17.76 -2.11 5.13
N LEU A 163 16.94 -3.11 4.84
CA LEU A 163 17.24 -4.11 3.82
C LEU A 163 15.95 -4.55 3.12
N GLY A 164 15.88 -4.31 1.82
CA GLY A 164 14.69 -4.57 1.01
C GLY A 164 14.32 -6.07 0.97
N GLY A 165 13.03 -6.39 0.95
CA GLY A 165 12.53 -7.76 1.11
C GLY A 165 13.12 -8.79 0.13
N GLN A 166 13.34 -8.39 -1.13
CA GLN A 166 13.96 -9.26 -2.15
C GLN A 166 15.45 -9.57 -1.88
N LYS A 167 16.13 -8.79 -1.04
CA LYS A 167 17.54 -8.99 -0.68
C LYS A 167 17.73 -9.89 0.53
N LEU A 168 16.69 -10.09 1.36
CA LEU A 168 16.77 -10.86 2.60
C LEU A 168 17.32 -12.27 2.38
N THR A 169 16.76 -13.02 1.43
CA THR A 169 17.17 -14.40 1.16
C THR A 169 18.63 -14.50 0.73
N GLY A 170 19.11 -13.57 -0.09
CA GLY A 170 20.50 -13.55 -0.55
C GLY A 170 21.49 -13.17 0.55
N THR A 171 21.10 -12.28 1.46
CA THR A 171 21.98 -11.76 2.53
C THR A 171 21.98 -12.61 3.79
N MET A 172 20.86 -13.26 4.14
CA MET A 172 20.72 -13.97 5.43
C MET A 172 20.42 -15.47 5.27
N GLY A 173 20.10 -15.92 4.06
CA GLY A 173 19.66 -17.29 3.80
C GLY A 173 18.14 -17.47 3.82
N ALA A 174 17.67 -18.50 3.12
CA ALA A 174 16.24 -18.81 3.04
C ALA A 174 15.67 -19.22 4.41
N ASN A 175 16.46 -19.94 5.21
CA ASN A 175 16.10 -20.40 6.54
C ASN A 175 15.86 -19.22 7.51
N ALA A 176 16.74 -18.21 7.53
CA ALA A 176 16.56 -17.02 8.35
C ALA A 176 15.37 -16.16 7.90
N ARG A 177 15.19 -16.01 6.58
CA ARG A 177 14.02 -15.31 6.03
C ARG A 177 12.72 -16.00 6.42
N ASP A 178 12.65 -17.32 6.28
CA ASP A 178 11.45 -18.10 6.62
C ASP A 178 11.21 -18.10 8.13
N TRP A 179 12.27 -18.08 8.93
CA TRP A 179 12.19 -17.89 10.39
C TRP A 179 11.49 -16.58 10.74
N PHE A 180 11.81 -15.45 10.09
CA PHE A 180 11.10 -14.20 10.33
C PHE A 180 9.60 -14.30 10.00
N VAL A 181 9.27 -14.96 8.89
CA VAL A 181 7.88 -15.17 8.47
C VAL A 181 7.11 -15.99 9.51
N HIS A 182 7.67 -17.09 9.98
CA HIS A 182 6.97 -18.01 10.86
C HIS A 182 7.02 -17.61 12.34
N ALA A 183 8.15 -17.07 12.82
CA ALA A 183 8.32 -16.73 14.23
C ALA A 183 7.86 -15.31 14.60
N LEU A 184 7.76 -14.39 13.63
CA LEU A 184 7.37 -12.99 13.90
C LEU A 184 6.09 -12.58 13.18
N ALA A 185 5.86 -13.06 11.95
CA ALA A 185 4.74 -12.64 11.10
C ALA A 185 3.61 -13.67 11.00
N ASP A 186 3.58 -14.67 11.89
CA ASP A 186 2.54 -15.71 11.96
C ASP A 186 2.26 -16.38 10.59
N GLY A 187 3.33 -16.65 9.84
CA GLY A 187 3.24 -17.28 8.52
C GLY A 187 2.80 -16.36 7.38
N LYS A 188 2.49 -15.08 7.63
CA LYS A 188 2.14 -14.12 6.59
C LYS A 188 3.30 -13.91 5.63
N LYS A 189 3.08 -14.27 4.36
CA LYS A 189 4.09 -14.16 3.30
C LYS A 189 3.98 -12.83 2.59
N GLY A 190 5.13 -12.31 2.20
CA GLY A 190 5.28 -11.13 1.35
C GLY A 190 6.77 -10.85 1.12
N SER A 191 7.07 -9.97 0.17
CA SER A 191 8.39 -9.37 -0.01
C SER A 191 8.59 -8.19 0.97
N ALA A 192 8.31 -8.42 2.26
CA ALA A 192 8.45 -7.42 3.31
C ALA A 192 9.92 -7.11 3.61
N ASP A 193 10.23 -5.82 3.79
CA ASP A 193 11.55 -5.34 4.18
C ASP A 193 11.91 -5.75 5.61
N LEU A 194 13.21 -5.84 5.90
CA LEU A 194 13.73 -6.23 7.22
C LEU A 194 13.13 -5.39 8.37
N VAL A 195 12.92 -4.10 8.11
CA VAL A 195 12.38 -3.16 9.10
C VAL A 195 10.98 -3.57 9.58
N GLY A 196 10.15 -4.17 8.72
CA GLY A 196 8.81 -4.65 9.13
C GLY A 196 8.89 -5.71 10.22
N TYR A 197 9.83 -6.64 10.11
CA TYR A 197 10.06 -7.67 11.15
C TYR A 197 10.64 -7.08 12.45
N PHE A 198 11.46 -6.03 12.37
CA PHE A 198 11.93 -5.31 13.56
C PHE A 198 10.79 -4.63 14.31
N PHE A 199 9.82 -4.07 13.58
CA PHE A 199 8.62 -3.49 14.17
C PHE A 199 7.77 -4.52 14.93
N LEU A 200 7.51 -5.68 14.31
CA LEU A 200 6.82 -6.81 14.96
C LEU A 200 7.60 -7.30 16.18
N ARG A 201 8.92 -7.47 16.05
CA ARG A 201 9.77 -7.91 17.15
C ARG A 201 9.78 -6.90 18.30
N ALA A 202 9.87 -5.61 18.00
CA ALA A 202 9.83 -4.57 19.01
C ALA A 202 8.48 -4.58 19.76
N MET A 203 7.35 -4.63 19.05
CA MET A 203 6.02 -4.72 19.68
C MET A 203 5.91 -5.95 20.59
N SER A 204 6.40 -7.12 20.16
CA SER A 204 6.37 -8.35 20.99
C SER A 204 7.19 -8.28 22.27
N LEU A 205 8.07 -7.27 22.41
CA LEU A 205 8.92 -7.07 23.59
C LEU A 205 8.43 -5.94 24.50
N LEU A 206 7.38 -5.23 24.11
CA LEU A 206 6.79 -4.18 24.95
C LEU A 206 5.92 -4.79 26.05
N ILE A 207 5.87 -4.13 27.20
CA ILE A 207 4.78 -4.36 28.16
C ILE A 207 3.43 -3.98 27.53
N GLY A 208 2.31 -4.44 28.08
CA GLY A 208 0.96 -4.15 27.54
C GLY A 208 0.58 -2.66 27.44
N GLN A 209 1.35 -1.75 28.04
CA GLN A 209 1.20 -0.29 27.91
C GLN A 209 2.45 0.40 27.33
N GLY A 210 3.32 -0.37 26.68
CA GLY A 210 4.61 0.10 26.19
C GLY A 210 4.49 1.00 24.96
N ASN A 211 5.56 1.76 24.71
CA ASN A 211 5.62 2.72 23.61
C ASN A 211 6.72 2.36 22.61
N LEU A 212 6.49 2.69 21.34
CA LEU A 212 7.43 2.43 20.25
C LEU A 212 7.77 3.74 19.55
N GLY A 213 9.04 3.92 19.17
CA GLY A 213 9.48 5.02 18.31
C GLY A 213 10.62 4.58 17.40
N LEU A 214 10.31 4.18 16.16
CA LEU A 214 11.30 3.64 15.22
C LEU A 214 11.39 4.45 13.93
N VAL A 215 12.62 4.59 13.45
CA VAL A 215 12.91 5.07 12.08
C VAL A 215 12.79 3.89 11.11
N ALA A 216 12.30 4.13 9.91
CA ALA A 216 12.14 3.12 8.88
C ALA A 216 12.41 3.67 7.48
N THR A 217 12.46 2.79 6.49
CA THR A 217 12.27 3.17 5.09
C THR A 217 10.81 3.51 4.83
N ASN A 218 10.52 4.34 3.82
CA ASN A 218 9.15 4.68 3.40
C ASN A 218 8.29 3.46 3.03
N THR A 219 8.93 2.34 2.68
CA THR A 219 8.27 1.05 2.42
C THR A 219 7.52 0.51 3.63
N ILE A 220 7.80 0.93 4.87
CA ILE A 220 7.04 0.50 6.06
C ILE A 220 5.54 0.78 5.93
N ALA A 221 5.19 1.79 5.13
CA ALA A 221 3.83 2.24 4.86
C ALA A 221 3.29 1.77 3.51
N GLN A 222 3.98 0.85 2.81
CA GLN A 222 3.66 0.45 1.44
C GLN A 222 3.65 -1.08 1.25
N GLY A 223 2.73 -1.57 0.41
CA GLY A 223 2.67 -2.94 -0.09
C GLY A 223 2.87 -4.03 0.98
N ASP A 224 3.60 -5.08 0.61
CA ASP A 224 3.85 -6.26 1.46
C ASP A 224 4.48 -5.91 2.82
N THR A 225 5.35 -4.88 2.90
CA THR A 225 6.00 -4.48 4.15
C THR A 225 4.98 -3.91 5.14
N ARG A 226 4.06 -3.06 4.68
CA ARG A 226 2.96 -2.55 5.51
C ARG A 226 2.05 -3.67 5.97
N GLU A 227 1.69 -4.56 5.04
CA GLU A 227 0.79 -5.68 5.32
C GLU A 227 1.36 -6.64 6.36
N VAL A 228 2.65 -6.95 6.30
CA VAL A 228 3.33 -7.79 7.29
C VAL A 228 3.56 -7.04 8.60
N GLY A 229 3.94 -5.76 8.56
CA GLY A 229 4.27 -4.94 9.72
C GLY A 229 3.08 -4.18 10.30
N LEU A 230 2.90 -2.92 9.88
CA LEU A 230 1.96 -1.97 10.50
C LEU A 230 0.50 -2.44 10.49
N ASP A 231 0.03 -3.08 9.43
CA ASP A 231 -1.35 -3.59 9.38
C ASP A 231 -1.60 -4.61 10.48
N ARG A 232 -0.62 -5.51 10.72
CA ARG A 232 -0.70 -6.51 11.78
C ARG A 232 -0.63 -5.86 13.17
N MET A 233 0.33 -4.95 13.36
CA MET A 233 0.49 -4.25 14.63
C MET A 233 -0.79 -3.51 15.04
N VAL A 234 -1.40 -2.76 14.12
CA VAL A 234 -2.64 -2.01 14.39
C VAL A 234 -3.81 -2.96 14.65
N ALA A 235 -3.91 -4.07 13.92
CA ALA A 235 -4.92 -5.10 14.19
C ALA A 235 -4.75 -5.75 15.58
N ASP A 236 -3.51 -5.83 16.08
CA ASP A 236 -3.18 -6.37 17.40
C ASP A 236 -3.15 -5.28 18.50
N GLY A 237 -3.83 -4.15 18.29
CA GLY A 237 -4.06 -3.11 19.31
C GLY A 237 -3.03 -1.97 19.35
N PHE A 238 -2.05 -1.92 18.44
CA PHE A 238 -1.10 -0.81 18.39
C PHE A 238 -1.73 0.47 17.81
N THR A 239 -1.65 1.57 18.54
CA THR A 239 -2.13 2.89 18.08
C THR A 239 -0.96 3.77 17.65
N ILE A 240 -0.96 4.20 16.38
CA ILE A 240 0.01 5.18 15.85
C ILE A 240 -0.40 6.58 16.31
N VAL A 241 0.48 7.27 17.03
CA VAL A 241 0.22 8.62 17.59
C VAL A 241 0.96 9.72 16.86
N ARG A 242 2.13 9.41 16.28
CA ARG A 242 2.86 10.34 15.42
C ARG A 242 3.49 9.57 14.27
N ALA A 243 3.52 10.18 13.09
CA ALA A 243 4.20 9.63 11.93
C ALA A 243 4.86 10.71 11.07
N ILE A 244 5.95 10.32 10.42
CA ILE A 244 6.47 10.99 9.22
C ILE A 244 6.40 9.94 8.12
N GLN A 245 5.64 10.21 7.05
CA GLN A 245 5.44 9.24 5.97
C GLN A 245 6.69 9.12 5.10
N SER A 246 7.26 10.26 4.72
CA SER A 246 8.51 10.33 3.96
C SER A 246 9.17 11.70 4.14
N ARG A 247 10.47 11.69 4.43
CA ARG A 247 11.33 12.89 4.45
C ARG A 247 12.74 12.54 3.97
N SER A 248 13.42 13.47 3.29
CA SER A 248 14.82 13.29 2.90
C SER A 248 15.72 13.11 4.12
N TRP A 249 16.64 12.17 4.06
CA TRP A 249 17.63 11.95 5.11
C TRP A 249 18.47 13.23 5.31
N PRO A 250 18.70 13.70 6.54
CA PRO A 250 19.38 14.98 6.77
C PRO A 250 20.85 15.03 6.30
N ALA A 251 21.49 13.87 6.16
CA ALA A 251 22.88 13.79 5.72
C ALA A 251 22.98 13.86 4.19
N ALA A 252 23.70 14.87 3.68
CA ALA A 252 23.91 15.09 2.24
C ALA A 252 24.57 13.92 1.49
N SER A 253 25.20 12.99 2.21
CA SER A 253 25.84 11.79 1.66
C SER A 253 24.89 10.62 1.39
N ALA A 254 23.63 10.69 1.85
CA ALA A 254 22.65 9.63 1.67
C ALA A 254 21.41 10.16 0.92
N ASN A 255 21.26 9.77 -0.35
CA ASN A 255 20.04 10.02 -1.13
C ASN A 255 18.95 8.99 -0.75
N LEU A 256 18.49 9.04 0.50
CA LEU A 256 17.50 8.13 1.06
C LEU A 256 16.34 8.92 1.67
N GLU A 257 15.12 8.41 1.50
CA GLU A 257 13.96 8.87 2.25
C GLU A 257 13.73 7.97 3.47
N TYR A 258 13.33 8.57 4.58
CA TYR A 258 12.95 7.84 5.79
C TYR A 258 11.50 8.12 6.18
N ALA A 259 10.92 7.15 6.87
CA ALA A 259 9.70 7.25 7.63
C ALA A 259 10.02 7.16 9.13
N THR A 260 9.14 7.66 9.98
CA THR A 260 9.21 7.44 11.42
C THR A 260 7.83 7.15 11.96
N VAL A 261 7.74 6.19 12.87
CA VAL A 261 6.47 5.79 13.47
C VAL A 261 6.63 5.81 14.98
N TRP A 262 5.74 6.53 15.63
CA TRP A 262 5.58 6.48 17.08
C TRP A 262 4.17 6.00 17.43
N GLY A 263 4.07 5.15 18.44
CA GLY A 263 2.80 4.62 18.88
C GLY A 263 2.87 3.93 20.24
N SER A 264 1.73 3.43 20.68
CA SER A 264 1.55 2.80 21.97
C SER A 264 0.62 1.60 21.87
N LEU A 265 0.84 0.62 22.75
CA LEU A 265 -0.15 -0.44 23.03
C LEU A 265 -1.25 0.03 23.97
N ARG A 266 -1.04 1.15 24.66
CA ARG A 266 -2.05 1.75 25.52
C ARG A 266 -3.11 2.44 24.67
N ALA A 267 -4.37 2.30 25.07
CA ALA A 267 -5.47 3.09 24.53
C ALA A 267 -5.19 4.60 24.68
N ILE A 268 -5.22 5.32 23.56
CA ILE A 268 -4.93 6.76 23.50
C ILE A 268 -6.26 7.53 23.47
N PRO A 269 -6.54 8.38 24.48
CA PRO A 269 -7.77 9.17 24.50
C PRO A 269 -7.94 10.04 23.25
N ALA A 270 -9.18 10.27 22.83
CA ALA A 270 -9.50 11.14 21.69
C ALA A 270 -8.90 12.57 21.85
N SER A 271 -8.79 13.06 23.09
CA SER A 271 -8.24 14.37 23.42
C SER A 271 -6.72 14.51 23.20
N VAL A 272 -5.98 13.41 23.06
CA VAL A 272 -4.55 13.46 22.77
C VAL A 272 -4.37 13.65 21.26
N PRO A 273 -3.73 14.74 20.79
CA PRO A 273 -3.57 14.97 19.36
C PRO A 273 -2.68 13.89 18.74
N ARG A 274 -3.07 13.41 17.56
CA ARG A 274 -2.18 12.63 16.70
C ARG A 274 -1.54 13.56 15.68
N VAL A 275 -0.34 13.25 15.23
CA VAL A 275 0.40 14.12 14.30
C VAL A 275 0.96 13.31 13.13
N ALA A 276 0.48 13.55 11.91
CA ALA A 276 1.02 12.96 10.69
C ALA A 276 1.65 14.06 9.83
N ASP A 277 2.95 13.95 9.54
CA ASP A 277 3.71 14.95 8.78
C ASP A 277 3.53 16.39 9.31
N GLU A 278 3.60 16.54 10.64
CA GLU A 278 3.40 17.80 11.38
C GLU A 278 1.97 18.37 11.33
N VAL A 279 1.00 17.65 10.76
CA VAL A 279 -0.43 18.02 10.78
C VAL A 279 -1.13 17.30 11.92
N VAL A 280 -1.88 18.05 12.73
CA VAL A 280 -2.73 17.48 13.79
C VAL A 280 -3.93 16.79 13.16
N VAL A 281 -4.15 15.52 13.53
CA VAL A 281 -5.17 14.64 12.97
C VAL A 281 -5.83 13.83 14.07
N GLU A 282 -7.03 13.30 13.80
CA GLU A 282 -7.75 12.43 14.73
C GLU A 282 -7.19 11.00 14.73
N ARG A 283 -6.73 10.52 13.57
CA ARG A 283 -6.17 9.18 13.41
C ARG A 283 -5.05 9.17 12.37
N ILE A 284 -4.17 8.18 12.48
CA ILE A 284 -3.10 7.91 11.51
C ILE A 284 -3.32 6.50 10.99
N SER A 285 -3.43 6.35 9.67
CA SER A 285 -3.53 5.03 9.04
C SER A 285 -2.19 4.31 9.01
N THR A 286 -2.19 3.02 8.68
CA THR A 286 -0.97 2.23 8.43
C THR A 286 -0.21 2.67 7.17
N LEU A 287 -0.82 3.52 6.34
CA LEU A 287 -0.13 4.26 5.26
C LEU A 287 0.69 5.45 5.79
N LEU A 288 0.68 5.69 7.10
CA LEU A 288 1.23 6.87 7.77
C LEU A 288 0.63 8.20 7.30
N GLU A 289 -0.54 8.12 6.68
CA GLU A 289 -1.32 9.27 6.24
C GLU A 289 -2.32 9.67 7.32
N PRO A 290 -2.66 10.97 7.40
CA PRO A 290 -3.89 11.42 8.03
C PRO A 290 -5.04 10.49 7.65
N ALA A 291 -5.67 9.91 8.67
CA ALA A 291 -6.89 9.17 8.53
C ALA A 291 -7.93 9.92 9.34
N GLY A 292 -9.10 10.10 8.75
CA GLY A 292 -10.19 10.69 9.50
C GLY A 292 -10.93 9.64 10.33
N ARG A 293 -12.14 9.95 10.75
CA ARG A 293 -12.93 9.17 11.73
C ARG A 293 -13.44 7.85 11.20
N VAL A 294 -13.63 7.69 9.89
CA VAL A 294 -14.17 6.44 9.31
C VAL A 294 -13.09 5.58 8.67
N GLY A 295 -13.06 4.29 9.02
CA GLY A 295 -12.13 3.30 8.47
C GLY A 295 -12.79 2.37 7.46
N GLY A 296 -12.01 1.48 6.86
CA GLY A 296 -12.51 0.46 5.93
C GLY A 296 -12.33 0.81 4.45
N THR A 297 -12.72 -0.12 3.59
CA THR A 297 -12.67 0.05 2.13
C THR A 297 -14.02 0.55 1.61
N PRO A 298 -14.05 1.43 0.61
CA PRO A 298 -15.30 1.87 0.03
C PRO A 298 -15.96 0.75 -0.77
N MET A 299 -17.29 0.73 -0.77
CA MET A 299 -18.11 -0.30 -1.40
C MET A 299 -18.66 0.19 -2.73
N ARG A 300 -18.93 -0.73 -3.66
CA ARG A 300 -19.51 -0.35 -4.96
C ARG A 300 -20.97 0.04 -4.78
N LEU A 301 -21.37 1.13 -5.40
CA LEU A 301 -22.73 1.66 -5.31
C LEU A 301 -23.51 1.32 -6.58
N VAL A 302 -24.71 0.75 -6.42
CA VAL A 302 -25.59 0.37 -7.54
C VAL A 302 -25.93 1.56 -8.44
N GLU A 303 -26.04 2.77 -7.88
CA GLU A 303 -26.33 4.02 -8.62
C GLU A 303 -25.25 4.40 -9.66
N ASN A 304 -24.04 3.86 -9.52
CA ASN A 304 -22.91 4.09 -10.44
C ASN A 304 -22.78 3.00 -11.51
N ALA A 305 -23.61 1.96 -11.43
CA ALA A 305 -23.59 0.88 -12.39
C ALA A 305 -23.94 1.39 -13.79
N ARG A 306 -23.24 0.86 -14.81
CA ARG A 306 -23.47 1.17 -16.24
C ARG A 306 -23.22 2.63 -16.65
N THR A 307 -22.47 3.40 -15.86
CA THR A 307 -22.07 4.77 -16.23
C THR A 307 -20.63 4.83 -16.71
N ALA A 308 -19.67 4.26 -15.97
CA ALA A 308 -18.26 4.30 -16.34
C ALA A 308 -17.78 3.00 -17.00
N PHE A 309 -17.02 3.12 -18.08
CA PHE A 309 -16.51 1.99 -18.85
C PHE A 309 -15.05 2.20 -19.28
N PHE A 310 -14.35 1.11 -19.53
CA PHE A 310 -13.10 1.14 -20.30
C PHE A 310 -13.41 1.26 -21.80
N GLY A 311 -12.54 1.96 -22.54
CA GLY A 311 -12.55 1.96 -24.00
C GLY A 311 -12.22 0.59 -24.62
N CYS A 312 -12.15 0.55 -25.95
CA CYS A 312 -11.83 -0.65 -26.72
C CYS A 312 -10.36 -1.05 -26.58
N TYR A 313 -10.11 -2.34 -26.35
CA TYR A 313 -8.76 -2.90 -26.35
C TYR A 313 -8.45 -3.45 -27.75
N VAL A 314 -7.91 -2.59 -28.61
CA VAL A 314 -7.58 -2.90 -30.01
C VAL A 314 -6.57 -4.05 -30.10
N LEU A 315 -5.43 -3.89 -29.41
CA LEU A 315 -4.30 -4.83 -29.39
C LEU A 315 -3.84 -5.29 -30.78
N GLY A 316 -3.03 -4.47 -31.45
CA GLY A 316 -2.43 -4.76 -32.76
C GLY A 316 -2.27 -3.48 -33.57
N MET A 317 -1.04 -3.06 -33.87
CA MET A 317 -0.80 -1.78 -34.55
C MET A 317 -1.30 -1.76 -36.00
N GLY A 318 -1.52 -2.92 -36.61
CA GLY A 318 -2.13 -3.02 -37.95
C GLY A 318 -3.55 -2.46 -38.04
N PHE A 319 -4.26 -2.27 -36.93
CA PHE A 319 -5.56 -1.59 -36.93
C PHE A 319 -5.45 -0.06 -37.00
N VAL A 320 -4.30 0.51 -36.66
CA VAL A 320 -4.11 1.95 -36.51
C VAL A 320 -3.43 2.51 -37.76
N LEU A 321 -3.91 3.66 -38.22
CA LEU A 321 -3.43 4.34 -39.41
C LEU A 321 -3.48 5.85 -39.24
N GLU A 322 -2.65 6.56 -40.00
CA GLU A 322 -2.66 8.02 -40.04
C GLU A 322 -3.92 8.51 -40.78
N PHE A 323 -4.37 9.74 -40.48
CA PHE A 323 -5.59 10.29 -41.10
C PHE A 323 -5.49 10.42 -42.63
N GLU A 324 -4.30 10.75 -43.14
CA GLU A 324 -4.03 10.89 -44.57
C GLU A 324 -4.22 9.55 -45.31
N GLU A 325 -3.77 8.46 -44.69
CA GLU A 325 -3.96 7.10 -45.20
C GLU A 325 -5.46 6.70 -45.16
N ALA A 326 -6.16 7.00 -44.07
CA ALA A 326 -7.60 6.74 -43.94
C ALA A 326 -8.44 7.51 -44.98
N ALA A 327 -8.06 8.77 -45.25
CA ALA A 327 -8.70 9.59 -46.28
C ALA A 327 -8.48 8.99 -47.68
N THR A 328 -7.24 8.61 -48.00
CA THR A 328 -6.90 7.95 -49.27
C THR A 328 -7.70 6.66 -49.48
N TRP A 329 -7.90 5.86 -48.42
CA TRP A 329 -8.69 4.63 -48.51
C TRP A 329 -10.18 4.90 -48.70
N THR A 330 -10.69 5.99 -48.13
CA THR A 330 -12.08 6.41 -48.30
C THR A 330 -12.34 6.96 -49.70
N GLU A 331 -11.37 7.66 -50.29
CA GLU A 331 -11.43 8.10 -51.69
C GLU A 331 -11.41 6.92 -52.67
N ALA A 332 -10.63 5.88 -52.35
CA ALA A 332 -10.55 4.67 -53.16
C ALA A 332 -11.84 3.83 -53.12
N ASP A 333 -12.47 3.70 -51.94
CA ASP A 333 -13.81 3.11 -51.78
C ASP A 333 -14.52 3.79 -50.61
N SER A 334 -15.61 4.51 -50.92
CA SER A 334 -16.37 5.29 -49.94
C SER A 334 -16.95 4.43 -48.81
N ARG A 335 -17.13 3.12 -49.02
CA ARG A 335 -17.60 2.20 -47.98
C ARG A 335 -16.58 2.04 -46.86
N ASN A 336 -15.29 2.24 -47.10
CA ASN A 336 -14.26 2.14 -46.06
C ASN A 336 -14.51 3.12 -44.90
N ALA A 337 -15.19 4.25 -45.13
CA ALA A 337 -15.59 5.17 -44.07
C ALA A 337 -16.51 4.52 -43.01
N GLU A 338 -17.21 3.43 -43.33
CA GLU A 338 -18.06 2.71 -42.37
C GLU A 338 -17.26 1.92 -41.32
N VAL A 339 -15.97 1.69 -41.56
CA VAL A 339 -15.07 0.92 -40.68
C VAL A 339 -13.83 1.71 -40.26
N LEU A 340 -13.73 2.98 -40.65
CA LEU A 340 -12.62 3.88 -40.30
C LEU A 340 -13.12 4.96 -39.38
N PHE A 341 -12.59 4.99 -38.16
CA PHE A 341 -13.02 5.93 -37.12
C PHE A 341 -11.82 6.67 -36.53
N PRO A 342 -11.97 7.94 -36.12
CA PRO A 342 -10.97 8.60 -35.27
C PRO A 342 -10.70 7.79 -34.00
N TYR A 343 -9.45 7.72 -33.56
CA TYR A 343 -9.02 6.87 -32.45
C TYR A 343 -8.40 7.67 -31.30
N LEU A 344 -9.22 7.97 -30.29
CA LEU A 344 -8.79 8.78 -29.15
C LEU A 344 -8.02 7.92 -28.13
N ASN A 345 -6.80 8.35 -27.80
CA ASN A 345 -6.00 7.77 -26.74
C ASN A 345 -5.69 8.78 -25.62
N GLY A 346 -5.03 8.32 -24.55
CA GLY A 346 -4.73 9.17 -23.40
C GLY A 346 -3.74 10.31 -23.68
N GLU A 347 -2.82 10.11 -24.63
CA GLU A 347 -1.87 11.17 -25.05
C GLU A 347 -2.61 12.27 -25.81
N ASP A 348 -3.45 11.88 -26.77
CA ASP A 348 -4.29 12.83 -27.52
C ASP A 348 -5.16 13.67 -26.59
N LEU A 349 -5.85 13.01 -25.65
CA LEU A 349 -6.73 13.67 -24.67
C LEU A 349 -5.99 14.68 -23.79
N ASN A 350 -4.75 14.37 -23.38
CA ASN A 350 -4.02 15.14 -22.38
C ASN A 350 -3.07 16.19 -22.97
N SER A 351 -2.61 16.00 -24.20
CA SER A 351 -1.54 16.82 -24.80
C SER A 351 -2.03 17.75 -25.89
N ARG A 352 -3.16 17.46 -26.56
CA ARG A 352 -3.69 18.31 -27.62
C ARG A 352 -4.68 19.35 -27.07
N PRO A 353 -4.62 20.62 -27.50
CA PRO A 353 -5.50 21.68 -27.00
C PRO A 353 -7.00 21.46 -27.24
N ASP A 354 -7.34 20.74 -28.30
CA ASP A 354 -8.71 20.44 -28.71
C ASP A 354 -9.16 19.03 -28.30
N ALA A 355 -8.27 18.26 -27.65
CA ALA A 355 -8.46 16.84 -27.35
C ALA A 355 -8.86 15.99 -28.58
N SER A 356 -8.45 16.40 -29.80
CA SER A 356 -8.73 15.63 -31.01
C SER A 356 -7.83 14.38 -31.10
N PRO A 357 -8.33 13.28 -31.68
CA PRO A 357 -7.49 12.13 -31.96
C PRO A 357 -6.34 12.48 -32.92
N SER A 358 -5.19 11.83 -32.79
CA SER A 358 -4.07 11.98 -33.74
C SER A 358 -4.12 10.99 -34.90
N ARG A 359 -4.93 9.92 -34.78
CA ARG A 359 -4.93 8.78 -35.71
C ARG A 359 -6.35 8.26 -35.94
N SER A 360 -6.48 7.44 -36.97
CA SER A 360 -7.68 6.61 -37.22
C SER A 360 -7.46 5.16 -36.80
N VAL A 361 -8.54 4.41 -36.68
CA VAL A 361 -8.52 2.97 -36.43
C VAL A 361 -9.56 2.24 -37.29
N ILE A 362 -9.20 1.04 -37.72
CA ILE A 362 -10.08 0.10 -38.41
C ILE A 362 -10.93 -0.65 -37.38
N ASP A 363 -12.25 -0.42 -37.40
CA ASP A 363 -13.22 -1.04 -36.50
C ASP A 363 -14.27 -1.83 -37.26
N PHE A 364 -14.09 -3.15 -37.35
CA PHE A 364 -15.11 -4.05 -37.89
C PHE A 364 -16.22 -4.39 -36.86
N ASN A 365 -16.10 -3.93 -35.61
CA ASN A 365 -17.01 -4.21 -34.50
C ASN A 365 -17.45 -5.70 -34.41
N ASP A 366 -18.74 -5.98 -34.65
CA ASP A 366 -19.35 -7.32 -34.58
C ASP A 366 -19.39 -8.07 -35.91
N ARG A 367 -18.90 -7.46 -37.00
CA ARG A 367 -18.93 -8.06 -38.33
C ARG A 367 -18.19 -9.40 -38.36
N SER A 368 -18.76 -10.34 -39.10
CA SER A 368 -18.13 -11.60 -39.48
C SER A 368 -16.91 -11.36 -40.37
N GLU A 369 -16.03 -12.36 -40.51
CA GLU A 369 -14.88 -12.23 -41.42
C GLU A 369 -15.32 -12.01 -42.87
N ILE A 370 -16.46 -12.60 -43.26
CA ILE A 370 -17.02 -12.47 -44.61
C ILE A 370 -17.40 -11.01 -44.88
N GLU A 371 -18.14 -10.38 -43.96
CA GLU A 371 -18.51 -8.96 -44.08
C GLU A 371 -17.28 -8.04 -43.98
N ALA A 372 -16.27 -8.41 -43.18
CA ALA A 372 -15.05 -7.61 -43.07
C ALA A 372 -14.25 -7.61 -44.39
N LYS A 373 -14.26 -8.71 -45.16
CA LYS A 373 -13.57 -8.83 -46.46
C LYS A 373 -14.10 -7.87 -47.53
N ASP A 374 -15.34 -7.42 -47.40
CA ASP A 374 -15.93 -6.46 -48.34
C ASP A 374 -15.22 -5.09 -48.30
N TYR A 375 -14.54 -4.78 -47.19
CA TYR A 375 -13.68 -3.61 -47.03
C TYR A 375 -12.23 -3.97 -47.37
N HIS A 376 -11.92 -4.06 -48.67
CA HIS A 376 -10.70 -4.68 -49.17
C HIS A 376 -9.40 -4.12 -48.57
N LEU A 377 -9.24 -2.79 -48.54
CA LEU A 377 -8.04 -2.13 -48.00
C LEU A 377 -7.90 -2.33 -46.47
N PRO A 378 -8.92 -1.98 -45.65
CA PRO A 378 -8.89 -2.28 -44.21
C PRO A 378 -8.65 -3.75 -43.87
N TYR A 379 -9.32 -4.68 -44.56
CA TYR A 379 -9.17 -6.10 -44.29
C TYR A 379 -7.77 -6.60 -44.62
N THR A 380 -7.22 -6.20 -45.78
CA THR A 380 -5.88 -6.61 -46.21
C THR A 380 -4.83 -6.14 -45.20
N ARG A 381 -4.91 -4.89 -44.73
CA ARG A 381 -4.01 -4.37 -43.69
C ARG A 381 -4.03 -5.23 -42.42
N VAL A 382 -5.22 -5.54 -41.90
CA VAL A 382 -5.35 -6.33 -40.67
C VAL A 382 -4.91 -7.79 -40.92
N PHE A 383 -5.18 -8.35 -42.11
CA PHE A 383 -4.75 -9.69 -42.49
C PHE A 383 -3.22 -9.82 -42.51
N GLU A 384 -2.52 -8.85 -43.09
CA GLU A 384 -1.07 -8.88 -43.22
C GLU A 384 -0.37 -8.53 -41.91
N CYS A 385 -0.86 -7.53 -41.17
CA CYS A 385 -0.17 -6.99 -40.01
C CYS A 385 -0.62 -7.60 -38.66
N VAL A 386 -1.87 -8.04 -38.52
CA VAL A 386 -2.43 -8.48 -37.23
C VAL A 386 -2.55 -10.00 -37.15
N LYS A 387 -3.03 -10.66 -38.22
CA LYS A 387 -3.25 -12.11 -38.23
C LYS A 387 -2.01 -12.92 -37.83
N PRO A 388 -0.79 -12.66 -38.35
CA PRO A 388 0.39 -13.46 -38.00
C PRO A 388 0.74 -13.41 -36.51
N GLU A 389 0.51 -12.27 -35.86
CA GLU A 389 0.71 -12.10 -34.42
C GLU A 389 -0.37 -12.80 -33.62
N ARG A 390 -1.65 -12.66 -34.02
CA ARG A 390 -2.80 -13.29 -33.36
C ARG A 390 -2.72 -14.81 -33.36
N LEU A 391 -2.21 -15.41 -34.44
CA LEU A 391 -2.04 -16.86 -34.53
C LEU A 391 -1.10 -17.45 -33.48
N LYS A 392 -0.17 -16.64 -32.94
CA LYS A 392 0.76 -17.06 -31.88
C LYS A 392 0.15 -16.99 -30.48
N VAL A 393 -1.02 -16.37 -30.32
CA VAL A 393 -1.66 -16.16 -29.02
C VAL A 393 -2.46 -17.39 -28.60
N LYS A 394 -2.32 -17.82 -27.34
CA LYS A 394 -3.02 -19.00 -26.79
C LYS A 394 -4.55 -18.82 -26.64
N ILE A 395 -5.02 -17.57 -26.55
CA ILE A 395 -6.42 -17.22 -26.29
C ILE A 395 -7.25 -17.41 -27.56
N ALA A 396 -8.14 -18.41 -27.56
CA ALA A 396 -8.90 -18.86 -28.72
C ALA A 396 -9.64 -17.74 -29.45
N PHE A 397 -10.46 -16.94 -28.76
CA PHE A 397 -11.26 -15.90 -29.44
C PHE A 397 -10.39 -14.83 -30.13
N ARG A 398 -9.19 -14.52 -29.61
CA ARG A 398 -8.27 -13.54 -30.24
C ARG A 398 -7.61 -14.11 -31.49
N ARG A 399 -7.36 -15.42 -31.50
CA ARG A 399 -6.80 -16.16 -32.64
C ARG A 399 -7.85 -16.36 -33.72
N ASP A 400 -9.03 -16.84 -33.33
CA ASP A 400 -10.10 -17.27 -34.22
C ASP A 400 -10.88 -16.07 -34.80
N ARG A 401 -10.89 -14.93 -34.09
CA ARG A 401 -11.46 -13.65 -34.54
C ARG A 401 -10.38 -12.57 -34.63
N TRP A 402 -9.28 -12.89 -35.32
CA TRP A 402 -8.09 -12.03 -35.41
C TRP A 402 -8.36 -10.65 -36.01
N TRP A 403 -9.40 -10.50 -36.84
CA TRP A 403 -9.81 -9.22 -37.44
C TRP A 403 -10.60 -8.33 -36.48
N GLN A 404 -10.97 -8.82 -35.29
CA GLN A 404 -11.65 -8.05 -34.27
C GLN A 404 -10.68 -7.59 -33.17
N TYR A 405 -11.07 -6.53 -32.46
CA TYR A 405 -10.34 -6.09 -31.27
C TYR A 405 -10.31 -7.16 -30.18
N ALA A 406 -9.26 -7.14 -29.36
CA ALA A 406 -9.14 -8.01 -28.20
C ALA A 406 -10.25 -7.76 -27.15
N ALA A 407 -10.80 -6.55 -27.07
CA ALA A 407 -12.07 -6.25 -26.40
C ALA A 407 -12.79 -5.08 -27.10
N ARG A 408 -14.05 -5.30 -27.50
CA ARG A 408 -14.85 -4.37 -28.34
C ARG A 408 -15.74 -3.39 -27.54
N ALA A 409 -15.78 -3.56 -26.22
CA ALA A 409 -16.58 -2.76 -25.29
C ALA A 409 -18.08 -2.61 -25.68
N PRO A 410 -18.84 -3.70 -25.92
CA PRO A 410 -20.23 -3.61 -26.36
C PRO A 410 -21.16 -2.89 -25.37
N LYS A 411 -20.89 -3.02 -24.05
CA LYS A 411 -21.65 -2.32 -23.02
C LYS A 411 -21.44 -0.80 -23.09
N LEU A 412 -20.21 -0.33 -23.34
CA LEU A 412 -19.91 1.08 -23.56
C LEU A 412 -20.64 1.59 -24.80
N ARG A 413 -20.48 0.92 -25.94
CA ARG A 413 -21.12 1.32 -27.21
C ARG A 413 -22.63 1.47 -27.05
N LYS A 414 -23.27 0.52 -26.38
CA LYS A 414 -24.71 0.59 -26.08
C LYS A 414 -25.06 1.78 -25.18
N ALA A 415 -24.25 2.07 -24.17
CA ALA A 415 -24.51 3.14 -23.22
C ALA A 415 -24.38 4.54 -23.85
N ILE A 416 -23.51 4.72 -24.85
CA ILE A 416 -23.24 6.03 -25.48
C ILE A 416 -23.97 6.25 -26.81
N ALA A 417 -24.70 5.26 -27.32
CA ALA A 417 -25.29 5.30 -28.67
C ALA A 417 -26.28 6.45 -28.91
N GLY A 418 -26.90 6.97 -27.84
CA GLY A 418 -27.84 8.09 -27.89
C GLY A 418 -27.26 9.45 -27.50
N LEU A 419 -25.93 9.53 -27.30
CA LEU A 419 -25.24 10.74 -26.87
C LEU A 419 -24.34 11.25 -28.01
N ASP A 420 -24.32 12.56 -28.24
CA ASP A 420 -23.38 13.19 -29.18
C ASP A 420 -21.99 13.38 -28.56
N GLU A 421 -21.95 13.54 -27.24
CA GLU A 421 -20.75 13.77 -26.45
C GLU A 421 -20.78 12.97 -25.15
N VAL A 422 -19.59 12.68 -24.62
CA VAL A 422 -19.38 11.98 -23.36
C VAL A 422 -18.23 12.61 -22.59
N LEU A 423 -18.17 12.35 -21.29
CA LEU A 423 -17.01 12.67 -20.47
C LEU A 423 -15.99 11.54 -20.51
N VAL A 424 -14.72 11.91 -20.67
CA VAL A 424 -13.60 10.95 -20.79
C VAL A 424 -12.44 11.40 -19.91
N ILE A 425 -11.82 10.44 -19.24
CA ILE A 425 -10.61 10.63 -18.43
C ILE A 425 -9.50 9.68 -18.89
N ALA A 426 -8.26 10.15 -18.89
CA ALA A 426 -7.11 9.28 -19.07
C ALA A 426 -6.93 8.41 -17.82
N LEU A 427 -6.85 7.09 -17.98
CA LEU A 427 -6.73 6.19 -16.84
C LEU A 427 -5.37 6.31 -16.15
N VAL A 428 -4.32 6.67 -16.87
CA VAL A 428 -3.00 6.95 -16.29
C VAL A 428 -2.68 8.40 -16.54
N SER A 429 -2.79 9.23 -15.52
CA SER A 429 -2.49 10.67 -15.62
C SER A 429 -2.22 11.30 -14.26
N LYS A 430 -1.34 12.32 -14.24
CA LYS A 430 -1.23 13.21 -13.09
C LYS A 430 -2.42 14.16 -12.99
N THR A 431 -3.03 14.57 -14.10
CA THR A 431 -4.09 15.60 -14.06
C THR A 431 -5.35 15.10 -13.37
N VAL A 432 -5.77 13.86 -13.65
CA VAL A 432 -7.03 13.27 -13.18
C VAL A 432 -8.21 14.21 -13.45
N MET A 433 -8.35 14.63 -14.71
CA MET A 433 -9.35 15.60 -15.14
C MET A 433 -10.15 15.04 -16.31
N ALA A 434 -11.49 15.14 -16.21
CA ALA A 434 -12.39 14.72 -17.27
C ALA A 434 -12.51 15.80 -18.35
N MET A 435 -12.64 15.36 -19.59
CA MET A 435 -12.86 16.18 -20.78
C MET A 435 -14.12 15.71 -21.51
N ARG A 436 -14.91 16.67 -22.01
CA ARG A 436 -16.04 16.42 -22.89
C ARG A 436 -15.56 16.25 -24.31
N VAL A 437 -15.92 15.15 -24.95
CA VAL A 437 -15.52 14.79 -26.32
C VAL A 437 -16.65 14.11 -27.09
N SER A 438 -16.62 14.15 -28.42
CA SER A 438 -17.64 13.51 -29.26
C SER A 438 -17.66 11.97 -29.11
N THR A 439 -18.83 11.35 -29.29
CA THR A 439 -19.00 9.89 -29.35
C THR A 439 -18.68 9.26 -30.72
N LYS A 440 -18.45 10.07 -31.76
CA LYS A 440 -18.20 9.63 -33.15
C LYS A 440 -16.78 9.09 -33.39
N GLN A 441 -16.19 8.49 -32.37
CA GLN A 441 -14.80 8.02 -32.35
C GLN A 441 -14.67 6.76 -31.50
N VAL A 442 -13.57 6.04 -31.70
CA VAL A 442 -13.23 4.87 -30.89
C VAL A 442 -12.32 5.29 -29.74
N PHE A 443 -12.73 5.02 -28.52
CA PHE A 443 -11.93 5.27 -27.32
C PHE A 443 -10.97 4.11 -27.04
N SER A 444 -9.70 4.41 -26.78
CA SER A 444 -8.71 3.42 -26.33
C SER A 444 -9.03 2.87 -24.93
N HIS A 445 -8.70 1.61 -24.67
CA HIS A 445 -8.78 0.96 -23.35
C HIS A 445 -8.05 1.68 -22.20
N LYS A 446 -7.16 2.63 -22.50
CA LYS A 446 -6.49 3.50 -21.51
C LYS A 446 -7.29 4.77 -21.18
N LEU A 447 -8.55 4.83 -21.61
CA LEU A 447 -9.52 5.87 -21.27
C LEU A 447 -10.67 5.28 -20.46
N GLY A 448 -11.10 6.03 -19.45
CA GLY A 448 -12.35 5.84 -18.74
C GLY A 448 -13.41 6.71 -19.40
N VAL A 449 -14.46 6.10 -19.90
CA VAL A 449 -15.56 6.77 -20.61
C VAL A 449 -16.79 6.72 -19.74
N PHE A 450 -17.31 7.90 -19.38
CA PHE A 450 -18.54 8.06 -18.62
C PHE A 450 -19.68 8.33 -19.60
N ALA A 451 -20.68 7.45 -19.63
CA ALA A 451 -21.86 7.55 -20.48
C ALA A 451 -22.84 8.60 -19.94
N THR A 452 -22.41 9.87 -19.97
CA THR A 452 -23.17 11.05 -19.54
C THR A 452 -22.73 12.26 -20.36
N ASP A 453 -23.67 13.11 -20.72
CA ASP A 453 -23.47 14.43 -21.31
C ASP A 453 -23.75 15.56 -20.29
N SER A 454 -23.98 15.23 -19.02
CA SER A 454 -24.32 16.20 -17.97
C SER A 454 -23.15 17.11 -17.60
N PHE A 455 -23.39 18.42 -17.57
CA PHE A 455 -22.42 19.37 -17.01
C PHE A 455 -22.30 19.25 -15.48
N SER A 456 -23.33 18.78 -14.79
CA SER A 456 -23.24 18.52 -13.34
C SER A 456 -22.28 17.38 -13.06
N ASP A 457 -22.33 16.28 -13.83
CA ASP A 457 -21.32 15.20 -13.72
C ASP A 457 -19.92 15.71 -14.09
N GLN A 458 -19.80 16.63 -15.04
CA GLN A 458 -18.52 17.25 -15.40
C GLN A 458 -17.92 18.05 -14.25
N ALA A 459 -18.74 18.82 -13.53
CA ALA A 459 -18.31 19.52 -12.32
C ALA A 459 -17.83 18.52 -11.26
N VAL A 460 -18.65 17.51 -10.94
CA VAL A 460 -18.34 16.50 -9.93
C VAL A 460 -17.03 15.76 -10.24
N LEU A 461 -16.88 15.25 -11.47
CA LEU A 461 -15.69 14.50 -11.90
C LEU A 461 -14.42 15.35 -11.98
N SER A 462 -14.54 16.67 -12.00
CA SER A 462 -13.39 17.60 -12.05
C SER A 462 -13.06 18.24 -10.69
N SER A 463 -13.81 17.89 -9.64
CA SER A 463 -13.63 18.42 -8.28
C SER A 463 -12.42 17.84 -7.55
N SER A 464 -11.91 18.60 -6.59
CA SER A 464 -10.92 18.13 -5.62
C SER A 464 -11.45 16.95 -4.80
N LEU A 465 -12.76 16.84 -4.59
CA LEU A 465 -13.39 15.70 -3.90
C LEU A 465 -13.18 14.41 -4.71
N HIS A 466 -13.56 14.42 -5.99
CA HIS A 466 -13.37 13.26 -6.86
C HIS A 466 -11.90 12.97 -7.11
N GLN A 467 -11.06 14.00 -7.30
CA GLN A 467 -9.63 13.85 -7.46
C GLN A 467 -8.98 13.21 -6.22
N THR A 468 -9.34 13.67 -5.02
CA THR A 468 -8.81 13.10 -3.77
C THR A 468 -9.26 11.66 -3.57
N TRP A 469 -10.53 11.34 -3.89
CA TRP A 469 -11.03 9.97 -3.88
C TRP A 469 -10.24 9.07 -4.85
N ALA A 470 -10.00 9.54 -6.07
CA ALA A 470 -9.20 8.85 -7.08
C ALA A 470 -7.75 8.63 -6.65
N ILE A 471 -7.13 9.61 -5.99
CA ILE A 471 -5.76 9.47 -5.47
C ILE A 471 -5.75 8.49 -4.29
N LYS A 472 -6.72 8.54 -3.38
CA LYS A 472 -6.75 7.70 -2.17
C LYS A 472 -7.00 6.22 -2.50
N TYR A 473 -8.01 5.95 -3.33
CA TYR A 473 -8.50 4.58 -3.61
C TYR A 473 -8.11 4.04 -4.99
N GLY A 474 -7.56 4.88 -5.87
CA GLY A 474 -6.89 4.43 -7.09
C GLY A 474 -5.50 3.84 -6.79
N SER A 475 -4.90 3.24 -7.81
CA SER A 475 -3.50 2.80 -7.75
C SER A 475 -2.59 3.85 -8.38
N THR A 476 -1.27 3.66 -8.34
CA THR A 476 -0.31 4.52 -9.02
C THR A 476 0.50 3.74 -10.04
N MET A 477 0.93 4.43 -11.10
CA MET A 477 1.94 3.95 -12.04
C MET A 477 3.09 4.95 -12.02
N ARG A 478 4.19 4.59 -11.35
CA ARG A 478 5.26 5.53 -10.99
C ARG A 478 4.67 6.67 -10.14
N SER A 479 4.60 7.88 -10.68
CA SER A 479 4.05 9.08 -10.04
C SER A 479 2.63 9.43 -10.48
N ASP A 480 2.07 8.66 -11.42
CA ASP A 480 0.80 9.00 -12.06
C ASP A 480 -0.32 8.22 -11.41
N VAL A 481 -1.48 8.84 -11.25
CA VAL A 481 -2.66 8.13 -10.75
C VAL A 481 -3.13 7.18 -11.85
N ASN A 482 -3.32 5.92 -11.47
CA ASN A 482 -3.96 4.91 -12.29
C ASN A 482 -5.43 4.78 -11.85
N TYR A 483 -6.27 5.57 -12.48
CA TYR A 483 -7.72 5.63 -12.29
C TYR A 483 -8.34 4.32 -12.78
N SER A 484 -8.96 3.59 -11.86
CA SER A 484 -9.72 2.37 -12.17
C SER A 484 -11.21 2.66 -11.95
N PRO A 485 -12.07 2.64 -13.00
CA PRO A 485 -13.49 2.89 -12.84
C PRO A 485 -14.18 1.98 -11.81
N SER A 486 -13.67 0.77 -11.58
CA SER A 486 -14.24 -0.16 -10.59
C SER A 486 -13.93 0.21 -9.14
N ASP A 487 -12.80 0.88 -8.92
CA ASP A 487 -12.27 1.15 -7.58
C ASP A 487 -12.52 2.61 -7.18
N VAL A 488 -12.64 3.50 -8.17
CA VAL A 488 -12.87 4.94 -8.01
C VAL A 488 -14.32 5.29 -8.31
N PHE A 489 -14.74 5.28 -9.58
CA PHE A 489 -16.07 5.77 -9.95
C PHE A 489 -17.20 4.90 -9.35
N SER A 490 -17.06 3.57 -9.42
CA SER A 490 -18.10 2.66 -8.96
C SER A 490 -18.35 2.76 -7.45
N THR A 491 -17.39 3.28 -6.69
CA THR A 491 -17.45 3.46 -5.23
C THR A 491 -17.71 4.91 -4.82
N PHE A 492 -17.59 5.88 -5.72
CA PHE A 492 -17.73 7.29 -5.39
C PHE A 492 -19.21 7.67 -5.15
N PRO A 493 -19.62 8.10 -3.95
CA PRO A 493 -21.01 8.48 -3.70
C PRO A 493 -21.28 9.84 -4.33
N ARG A 494 -21.98 9.89 -5.47
CA ARG A 494 -22.20 11.16 -6.21
C ARG A 494 -23.18 12.07 -5.46
N PRO A 495 -23.01 13.41 -5.49
CA PRO A 495 -23.99 14.31 -4.89
C PRO A 495 -25.27 14.33 -5.73
N GLU A 496 -26.33 14.90 -5.19
CA GLU A 496 -27.52 15.21 -5.99
C GLU A 496 -27.17 16.26 -7.06
N LEU A 497 -27.54 15.98 -8.31
CA LEU A 497 -27.26 16.89 -9.42
C LEU A 497 -28.23 18.07 -9.37
N ASN A 498 -27.71 19.29 -9.52
CA ASN A 498 -28.50 20.52 -9.51
C ASN A 498 -28.01 21.52 -10.56
N GLU A 499 -28.77 22.62 -10.73
CA GLU A 499 -28.49 23.66 -11.72
C GLU A 499 -27.15 24.38 -11.48
N ARG A 500 -26.78 24.60 -10.20
CA ARG A 500 -25.50 25.23 -9.86
C ARG A 500 -24.31 24.38 -10.29
N LEU A 501 -24.37 23.07 -10.12
CA LEU A 501 -23.36 22.14 -10.66
C LEU A 501 -23.32 22.18 -12.19
N ALA A 502 -24.48 22.27 -12.85
CA ALA A 502 -24.54 22.36 -14.31
C ALA A 502 -23.91 23.67 -14.83
N GLU A 503 -24.14 24.78 -14.13
CA GLU A 503 -23.56 26.09 -14.47
C GLU A 503 -22.04 26.08 -14.33
N VAL A 504 -21.52 25.71 -13.16
CA VAL A 504 -20.06 25.69 -12.95
C VAL A 504 -19.35 24.66 -13.83
N GLY A 505 -19.99 23.52 -14.10
CA GLY A 505 -19.47 22.51 -15.04
C GLY A 505 -19.39 23.02 -16.47
N ARG A 506 -20.37 23.84 -16.91
CA ARG A 506 -20.37 24.49 -18.22
C ARG A 506 -19.31 25.60 -18.29
N THR A 507 -19.15 26.37 -17.23
CA THR A 507 -18.10 27.38 -17.10
C THR A 507 -16.72 26.73 -17.19
N LEU A 508 -16.49 25.64 -16.44
CA LEU A 508 -15.26 24.86 -16.54
C LEU A 508 -15.01 24.38 -17.96
N ASP A 509 -16.01 23.79 -18.64
CA ASP A 509 -15.85 23.31 -20.00
C ASP A 509 -15.48 24.43 -20.98
N THR A 510 -16.21 25.54 -20.91
CA THR A 510 -16.12 26.65 -21.85
C THR A 510 -14.81 27.40 -21.68
N ASP A 511 -14.51 27.87 -20.46
CA ASP A 511 -13.33 28.69 -20.18
C ASP A 511 -12.05 27.86 -20.33
N ARG A 512 -12.03 26.61 -19.83
CA ARG A 512 -10.87 25.73 -19.99
C ARG A 512 -10.60 25.44 -21.46
N ARG A 513 -11.64 25.13 -22.27
CA ARG A 513 -11.47 24.87 -23.70
C ARG A 513 -10.97 26.11 -24.44
N GLU A 514 -11.53 27.29 -24.13
CA GLU A 514 -11.07 28.57 -24.70
C GLU A 514 -9.58 28.81 -24.39
N ILE A 515 -9.18 28.70 -23.13
CA ILE A 515 -7.80 28.92 -22.69
C ILE A 515 -6.86 27.90 -23.35
N MET A 516 -7.23 26.63 -23.37
CA MET A 516 -6.43 25.57 -24.01
C MET A 516 -6.18 25.88 -25.47
N LEU A 517 -7.23 26.21 -26.24
CA LEU A 517 -7.14 26.52 -27.67
C LEU A 517 -6.34 27.81 -27.93
N ARG A 518 -6.65 28.90 -27.21
CA ARG A 518 -5.99 30.20 -27.39
C ARG A 518 -4.50 30.15 -27.06
N ARG A 519 -4.10 29.34 -26.08
CA ARG A 519 -2.70 29.23 -25.61
C ARG A 519 -1.92 28.05 -26.20
N ASP A 520 -2.54 27.23 -27.05
CA ASP A 520 -1.94 25.98 -27.56
C ASP A 520 -1.46 25.05 -26.41
N LEU A 521 -2.32 24.89 -25.39
CA LEU A 521 -2.03 24.07 -24.21
C LEU A 521 -2.95 22.84 -24.17
N GLY A 522 -2.35 21.65 -24.17
CA GLY A 522 -3.03 20.44 -23.71
C GLY A 522 -3.33 20.48 -22.21
N LEU A 523 -4.24 19.62 -21.77
CA LEU A 523 -4.69 19.49 -20.39
C LEU A 523 -3.52 19.38 -19.39
N THR A 524 -2.51 18.57 -19.69
CA THR A 524 -1.34 18.40 -18.81
C THR A 524 -0.55 19.69 -18.64
N LYS A 525 -0.31 20.42 -19.73
CA LYS A 525 0.45 21.68 -19.66
C LYS A 525 -0.34 22.76 -18.91
N LEU A 526 -1.64 22.87 -19.16
CA LEU A 526 -2.51 23.82 -18.44
C LEU A 526 -2.49 23.55 -16.94
N TYR A 527 -2.74 22.31 -16.51
CA TYR A 527 -2.78 22.00 -15.08
C TYR A 527 -1.39 22.04 -14.41
N ASN A 528 -0.29 21.87 -15.16
CA ASN A 528 1.04 22.15 -14.64
C ASN A 528 1.20 23.64 -14.29
N LEU A 529 0.66 24.55 -15.10
CA LEU A 529 0.67 26.00 -14.79
C LEU A 529 -0.23 26.31 -13.58
N VAL A 530 -1.44 25.74 -13.54
CA VAL A 530 -2.37 25.90 -12.39
C VAL A 530 -1.72 25.48 -11.08
N ASN A 531 -0.98 24.36 -11.09
CA ASN A 531 -0.29 23.81 -9.93
C ASN A 531 1.08 24.43 -9.64
N TYR A 532 1.56 25.40 -10.44
CA TYR A 532 2.88 25.99 -10.25
C TYR A 532 2.83 27.20 -9.29
N PRO A 533 3.49 27.13 -8.12
CA PRO A 533 3.45 28.19 -7.11
C PRO A 533 4.20 29.47 -7.52
N GLY A 534 5.09 29.39 -8.51
CA GLY A 534 5.84 30.56 -8.98
C GLY A 534 5.04 31.51 -9.87
N ILE A 535 3.80 31.19 -10.23
CA ILE A 535 2.88 32.08 -10.94
C ILE A 535 1.87 32.64 -9.93
N ALA A 536 2.03 33.91 -9.58
CA ALA A 536 1.02 34.66 -8.84
C ALA A 536 -0.20 34.93 -9.72
N ASP A 537 -1.40 34.99 -9.14
CA ASP A 537 -2.65 35.18 -9.88
C ASP A 537 -2.67 36.51 -10.66
N SER A 538 -2.00 37.55 -10.15
CA SER A 538 -1.85 38.84 -10.85
C SER A 538 -0.94 38.77 -12.09
N ALA A 539 -0.14 37.71 -12.25
CA ALA A 539 0.83 37.56 -13.34
C ALA A 539 0.27 36.80 -14.55
N ASP A 540 -0.74 35.94 -14.36
CA ASP A 540 -1.37 35.16 -15.44
C ASP A 540 -2.87 35.01 -15.16
N ALA A 541 -3.68 35.81 -15.86
CA ALA A 541 -5.12 35.87 -15.67
C ALA A 541 -5.83 34.55 -16.02
N ASP A 542 -5.29 33.75 -16.94
CA ASP A 542 -5.89 32.47 -17.30
C ASP A 542 -5.62 31.42 -16.22
N VAL A 543 -4.42 31.43 -15.62
CA VAL A 543 -4.10 30.58 -14.46
C VAL A 543 -4.96 30.97 -13.26
N ALA A 544 -5.10 32.26 -12.97
CA ALA A 544 -5.97 32.78 -11.92
C ALA A 544 -7.42 32.34 -12.14
N ARG A 545 -7.93 32.51 -13.37
CA ARG A 545 -9.30 32.11 -13.73
C ARG A 545 -9.52 30.61 -13.52
N MET A 546 -8.58 29.76 -13.94
CA MET A 546 -8.69 28.33 -13.70
C MET A 546 -8.70 27.99 -12.21
N ARG A 547 -7.88 28.66 -11.38
CA ARG A 547 -7.88 28.48 -9.91
C ARG A 547 -9.21 28.89 -9.30
N GLU A 548 -9.77 30.02 -9.71
CA GLU A 548 -11.09 30.52 -9.28
C GLU A 548 -12.21 29.53 -9.63
N ILE A 549 -12.22 29.01 -10.87
CA ILE A 549 -13.21 28.01 -11.29
C ILE A 549 -13.15 26.77 -10.40
N HIS A 550 -11.95 26.30 -10.02
CA HIS A 550 -11.81 25.15 -9.11
C HIS A 550 -12.29 25.45 -7.69
N VAL A 551 -12.11 26.68 -7.19
CA VAL A 551 -12.68 27.10 -5.91
C VAL A 551 -14.21 27.08 -5.96
N GLU A 552 -14.80 27.69 -6.99
CA GLU A 552 -16.26 27.74 -7.17
C GLU A 552 -16.86 26.33 -7.35
N LEU A 553 -16.19 25.50 -8.13
CA LEU A 553 -16.58 24.13 -8.41
C LEU A 553 -16.56 23.27 -7.14
N ASP A 554 -15.48 23.32 -6.36
CA ASP A 554 -15.39 22.55 -5.12
C ASP A 554 -16.46 23.01 -4.11
N GLN A 555 -16.70 24.32 -4.00
CA GLN A 555 -17.77 24.84 -3.15
C GLN A 555 -19.15 24.37 -3.62
N ALA A 556 -19.43 24.41 -4.93
CA ALA A 556 -20.70 23.95 -5.47
C ALA A 556 -20.93 22.44 -5.23
N VAL A 557 -19.87 21.63 -5.32
CA VAL A 557 -19.93 20.19 -5.01
C VAL A 557 -20.16 19.97 -3.51
N MET A 558 -19.45 20.67 -2.63
CA MET A 558 -19.69 20.60 -1.17
C MET A 558 -21.13 20.98 -0.81
N ASP A 559 -21.65 22.05 -1.40
CA ASP A 559 -23.03 22.51 -1.17
C ASP A 559 -24.05 21.49 -1.66
N ALA A 560 -23.77 20.78 -2.76
CA ALA A 560 -24.64 19.72 -3.28
C ALA A 560 -24.70 18.47 -2.38
N TYR A 561 -23.71 18.25 -1.51
CA TYR A 561 -23.78 17.26 -0.43
C TYR A 561 -24.36 17.81 0.87
N GLY A 562 -24.59 19.12 0.98
CA GLY A 562 -24.93 19.79 2.23
C GLY A 562 -23.74 20.03 3.17
N TRP A 563 -22.51 19.98 2.65
CA TRP A 563 -21.26 20.12 3.40
C TRP A 563 -20.61 21.51 3.29
N GLY A 564 -21.36 22.51 2.87
CA GLY A 564 -20.86 23.88 2.62
C GLY A 564 -20.20 24.58 3.82
N GLY A 565 -20.37 24.06 5.04
CA GLY A 565 -19.74 24.58 6.25
C GLY A 565 -18.27 24.18 6.45
N VAL A 566 -17.74 23.24 5.66
CA VAL A 566 -16.33 22.81 5.76
C VAL A 566 -15.43 23.86 5.10
N PRO A 567 -14.49 24.48 5.83
CA PRO A 567 -13.59 25.47 5.25
C PRO A 567 -12.57 24.78 4.33
N LEU A 568 -12.66 25.06 3.02
CA LEU A 568 -11.82 24.39 2.02
C LEU A 568 -10.38 24.91 1.95
N GLU A 569 -10.17 26.19 2.26
CA GLU A 569 -8.84 26.83 2.36
C GLU A 569 -7.90 26.47 1.19
N HIS A 570 -8.37 26.73 -0.04
CA HIS A 570 -7.60 26.45 -1.25
C HIS A 570 -6.23 27.14 -1.24
N GLY A 571 -5.22 26.42 -1.71
CA GLY A 571 -3.86 26.92 -1.81
C GLY A 571 -2.91 25.86 -2.34
N PHE A 572 -1.61 26.11 -2.21
CA PHE A 572 -0.57 25.14 -2.58
C PHE A 572 -0.33 24.16 -1.45
N HIS A 573 -0.86 22.95 -1.60
CA HIS A 573 -0.76 21.89 -0.60
C HIS A 573 -0.14 20.64 -1.20
N THR A 574 0.70 19.96 -0.42
CA THR A 574 1.33 18.70 -0.83
C THR A 574 0.41 17.53 -0.49
N TYR A 575 0.30 16.56 -1.41
CA TYR A 575 -0.31 15.27 -1.15
C TYR A 575 0.48 14.17 -1.87
N ARG A 576 0.91 13.13 -1.14
CA ARG A 576 1.75 12.04 -1.69
C ARG A 576 2.90 12.57 -2.55
N GLN A 577 3.68 13.49 -1.97
CA GLN A 577 4.85 14.15 -2.59
C GLN A 577 4.54 15.02 -3.83
N MET A 578 3.27 15.30 -4.11
CA MET A 578 2.87 16.18 -5.21
C MET A 578 2.28 17.48 -4.69
N LEU A 579 2.93 18.61 -4.99
CA LEU A 579 2.40 19.94 -4.72
C LEU A 579 1.34 20.31 -5.75
N ARG A 580 0.17 20.77 -5.29
CA ARG A 580 -0.95 21.18 -6.16
C ARG A 580 -1.67 22.38 -5.59
N TRP A 581 -2.34 23.11 -6.48
CA TRP A 581 -3.42 24.01 -6.09
C TRP A 581 -4.67 23.16 -5.79
N THR A 582 -5.04 23.04 -4.51
CA THR A 582 -6.14 22.20 -4.04
C THR A 582 -6.61 22.64 -2.65
N VAL A 583 -7.56 21.92 -2.04
CA VAL A 583 -8.05 22.15 -0.66
C VAL A 583 -6.97 21.85 0.40
N SER A 584 -7.11 22.45 1.58
CA SER A 584 -6.15 22.25 2.68
C SER A 584 -6.08 20.78 3.13
N PRO A 585 -4.97 20.35 3.78
CA PRO A 585 -4.86 19.00 4.33
C PRO A 585 -5.99 18.67 5.30
N THR A 586 -6.42 19.64 6.12
CA THR A 586 -7.56 19.48 7.05
C THR A 586 -8.86 19.25 6.29
N ALA A 587 -9.17 20.09 5.30
CA ALA A 587 -10.36 19.92 4.46
C ALA A 587 -10.35 18.59 3.71
N ARG A 588 -9.18 18.15 3.23
CA ARG A 588 -9.01 16.88 2.51
C ARG A 588 -9.39 15.67 3.38
N VAL A 589 -8.97 15.67 4.64
CA VAL A 589 -9.31 14.60 5.60
C VAL A 589 -10.81 14.57 5.82
N GLU A 590 -11.41 15.72 6.11
CA GLU A 590 -12.86 15.84 6.34
C GLU A 590 -13.67 15.39 5.11
N ILE A 591 -13.28 15.83 3.91
CA ILE A 591 -13.90 15.42 2.64
C ILE A 591 -13.85 13.90 2.46
N LEU A 592 -12.70 13.27 2.73
CA LEU A 592 -12.55 11.82 2.58
C LEU A 592 -13.41 11.05 3.58
N ASP A 593 -13.55 11.55 4.81
CA ASP A 593 -14.46 10.98 5.81
C ASP A 593 -15.90 11.08 5.37
N LEU A 594 -16.35 12.28 5.03
CA LEU A 594 -17.72 12.53 4.60
C LEU A 594 -18.10 11.68 3.37
N LEU A 595 -17.18 11.54 2.41
CA LEU A 595 -17.37 10.66 1.26
C LEU A 595 -17.41 9.18 1.67
N LEU A 596 -16.56 8.73 2.60
CA LEU A 596 -16.57 7.33 3.02
C LEU A 596 -17.82 6.99 3.86
N GLU A 597 -18.23 7.90 4.74
CA GLU A 597 -19.50 7.83 5.49
C GLU A 597 -20.68 7.71 4.55
N GLU A 598 -20.74 8.60 3.55
CA GLU A 598 -21.83 8.60 2.59
C GLU A 598 -21.82 7.33 1.72
N ASN A 599 -20.64 6.84 1.34
CA ASN A 599 -20.49 5.55 0.66
C ASN A 599 -21.06 4.40 1.51
N HIS A 600 -20.64 4.27 2.77
CA HIS A 600 -21.08 3.20 3.67
C HIS A 600 -22.58 3.29 3.97
N ARG A 601 -23.10 4.50 4.19
CA ARG A 601 -24.54 4.73 4.40
C ARG A 601 -25.36 4.25 3.20
N ARG A 602 -24.93 4.57 1.98
CA ARG A 602 -25.61 4.13 0.74
C ARG A 602 -25.46 2.63 0.50
N ALA A 603 -24.29 2.06 0.77
CA ALA A 603 -24.05 0.62 0.63
C ALA A 603 -24.90 -0.21 1.60
N ALA A 604 -24.99 0.22 2.87
CA ALA A 604 -25.87 -0.40 3.87
C ALA A 604 -27.34 -0.39 3.42
N THR A 605 -27.80 0.69 2.78
CA THR A 605 -29.16 0.79 2.23
C THR A 605 -29.40 -0.21 1.08
N GLN A 606 -28.34 -0.65 0.39
CA GLN A 606 -28.40 -1.64 -0.69
C GLN A 606 -28.35 -3.10 -0.20
N GLY A 607 -28.18 -3.32 1.12
CA GLY A 607 -27.99 -4.65 1.71
C GLY A 607 -26.54 -5.15 1.69
N ASP A 608 -25.61 -4.33 1.20
CA ASP A 608 -24.17 -4.58 1.23
C ASP A 608 -23.58 -3.71 2.36
N ALA A 609 -23.76 -4.13 3.62
CA ALA A 609 -23.11 -3.46 4.74
C ALA A 609 -21.65 -3.95 4.88
N PRO A 610 -20.69 -3.07 5.21
CA PRO A 610 -19.44 -3.55 5.79
C PRO A 610 -19.76 -4.30 7.10
N PRO A 611 -18.93 -5.28 7.52
CA PRO A 611 -19.05 -5.80 8.88
C PRO A 611 -18.96 -4.62 9.86
N PRO A 612 -19.76 -4.63 10.95
CA PRO A 612 -19.68 -3.58 11.96
C PRO A 612 -18.21 -3.44 12.40
N VAL A 613 -17.78 -2.20 12.59
CA VAL A 613 -16.55 -1.94 13.33
C VAL A 613 -16.84 -2.46 14.73
N ASP A 614 -16.16 -3.53 15.16
CA ASP A 614 -16.20 -4.01 16.54
C ASP A 614 -15.74 -2.86 17.45
N THR A 615 -16.70 -2.08 17.93
CA THR A 615 -16.57 -1.37 19.17
C THR A 615 -16.97 -2.37 20.23
N ASP A 616 -15.98 -2.81 21.02
CA ASP A 616 -16.15 -3.66 22.19
C ASP A 616 -17.47 -3.38 22.91
N ASP A 617 -18.29 -4.43 23.05
CA ASP A 617 -19.05 -4.66 24.27
C ASP A 617 -18.96 -6.17 24.55
N GLU A 618 -18.17 -6.49 25.59
CA GLU A 618 -18.27 -7.71 26.36
C GLU A 618 -19.74 -7.96 26.74
N VAL A 619 -20.30 -9.14 26.44
CA VAL A 619 -21.03 -9.97 27.43
C VAL A 619 -20.93 -11.44 27.01
N ASP A 620 -20.61 -12.25 28.01
CA ASP A 620 -20.44 -13.70 28.11
C ASP A 620 -21.53 -14.63 27.52
N GLU A 621 -21.17 -15.93 27.55
CA GLU A 621 -22.00 -17.17 27.55
C GLU A 621 -22.30 -17.74 26.16
N GLU A 622 -21.82 -18.94 25.74
CA GLU A 622 -21.44 -20.21 26.40
C GLU A 622 -20.38 -20.95 25.57
#